data_AF-A0A183HBY0-F1
#
_entry.id   AF-A0A183HBY0-F1
#
_cell.length_a   1.000
_cell.length_b   1.000
_cell.length_c   1.000
_cell.angle_alpha   90.00
_cell.angle_beta   90.00
_cell.angle_gamma   90.00
#
_symmetry.space_group_name_H-M   'P 1'
#
loop_
_entity.id
_entity.type
_entity.pdbx_description
1 polymer ?
#
loop_
_entity_poly.entity_id
_entity_poly.type
_entity_poly.pdbx_seq_one_letter_code
_entity_poly.pdbx_strand_id
1 'polypeptide(L)'
;MWILHSTSEPKYRRSNRIIFNVFFSVDYSFERIQLLKFEIRDYSVGSSVKNTVSNLIGTCVFNLGELIGTFGVKLQVALNTKTSIVAKSNGQLRVVPQGLYRGWAIVSARLPEKSLPVILQFSGKNLKKKNKFFDETSVFFVV
;
A
#
# COMPACT_ATOMS: atom_id res chain seq x y z
N MET A 1 -2.27 5.48 -18.33
CA MET A 1 -0.85 5.86 -18.57
C MET A 1 -0.25 6.27 -17.24
N TRP A 2 0.97 5.82 -16.90
CA TRP A 2 1.64 6.21 -15.65
C TRP A 2 2.51 7.46 -15.87
N ILE A 3 2.48 8.41 -14.94
CA ILE A 3 3.31 9.62 -14.98
C ILE A 3 4.43 9.47 -13.95
N LEU A 4 5.68 9.68 -14.37
CA LEU A 4 6.83 9.68 -13.47
C LEU A 4 6.78 10.94 -12.59
N HIS A 5 6.52 10.77 -11.30
CA HIS A 5 6.47 11.88 -10.36
C HIS A 5 7.87 12.23 -9.80
N SER A 6 8.64 11.22 -9.38
CA SER A 6 9.95 11.45 -8.76
C SER A 6 10.85 10.21 -8.83
N THR A 7 12.15 10.41 -8.60
CA THR A 7 13.18 9.36 -8.54
C THR A 7 14.11 9.60 -7.35
N SER A 8 14.66 8.53 -6.75
CA SER A 8 15.66 8.63 -5.69
C SER A 8 16.71 7.53 -5.79
N GLU A 9 17.90 7.84 -5.27
CA GLU A 9 18.95 6.84 -5.05
C GLU A 9 18.91 6.31 -3.61
N PRO A 10 19.31 5.05 -3.38
CA PRO A 10 19.41 4.50 -2.04
C PRO A 10 20.55 5.16 -1.26
N LYS A 11 20.33 5.42 0.04
CA LYS A 11 21.36 6.00 0.93
C LYS A 11 22.60 5.10 1.04
N TYR A 12 22.40 3.78 0.99
CA TYR A 12 23.45 2.78 1.04
C TYR A 12 23.25 1.76 -0.09
N ARG A 13 24.26 1.59 -0.95
CA ARG A 13 24.17 0.74 -2.16
C ARG A 13 24.37 -0.75 -1.91
N ARG A 14 24.84 -1.16 -0.73
CA ARG A 14 25.12 -2.56 -0.36
C ARG A 14 24.52 -2.91 0.99
N SER A 15 23.20 -3.10 1.01
CA SER A 15 22.47 -3.50 2.22
C SER A 15 21.27 -4.35 1.83
N ASN A 16 20.97 -5.38 2.62
CA ASN A 16 19.73 -6.16 2.51
C ASN A 16 18.49 -5.35 2.93
N ARG A 17 18.71 -4.16 3.52
CA ARG A 17 17.70 -3.17 3.85
C ARG A 17 18.04 -1.85 3.17
N ILE A 18 17.44 -1.62 2.02
CA ILE A 18 17.62 -0.41 1.23
C ILE A 18 16.72 0.70 1.79
N ILE A 19 17.31 1.86 2.09
CA ILE A 19 16.61 3.04 2.60
C ILE A 19 16.78 4.17 1.59
N PHE A 20 15.67 4.70 1.09
CA PHE A 20 15.63 5.92 0.28
C PHE A 20 15.39 7.09 1.22
N ASN A 21 16.39 7.96 1.39
CA ASN A 21 16.31 9.11 2.30
C ASN A 21 15.79 10.36 1.58
N VAL A 22 14.66 10.22 0.88
CA VAL A 22 14.00 11.29 0.14
C VAL A 22 12.51 11.30 0.50
N PHE A 23 11.97 12.49 0.69
CA PHE A 23 10.53 12.70 0.88
C PHE A 23 9.94 13.26 -0.42
N PHE A 24 8.76 12.77 -0.79
CA PHE A 24 7.99 13.30 -1.91
C PHE A 24 6.65 13.81 -1.37
N SER A 25 6.25 14.98 -1.85
CA SER A 25 4.93 15.54 -1.56
C SER A 25 3.98 15.19 -2.70
N VAL A 26 2.77 14.75 -2.35
CA VAL A 26 1.71 14.43 -3.32
C VAL A 26 0.41 15.01 -2.77
N ASP A 27 -0.28 15.79 -3.59
CA ASP A 27 -1.59 16.33 -3.23
C ASP A 27 -2.64 15.22 -3.19
N TYR A 28 -3.37 15.14 -2.09
CA TYR A 28 -4.44 14.16 -1.93
C TYR A 28 -5.79 14.75 -2.33
N SER A 29 -6.50 14.05 -3.22
CA SER A 29 -7.83 14.36 -3.72
C SER A 29 -8.80 13.29 -3.22
N PHE A 30 -9.54 13.57 -2.15
CA PHE A 30 -10.48 12.62 -1.53
C PHE A 30 -11.50 12.03 -2.52
N GLU A 31 -12.02 12.87 -3.42
CA GLU A 31 -13.04 12.49 -4.41
C GLU A 31 -12.53 11.55 -5.52
N ARG A 32 -11.23 11.26 -5.56
CA ARG A 32 -10.60 10.48 -6.63
C ARG A 32 -9.74 9.36 -6.08
N ILE A 33 -9.84 8.19 -6.70
CA ILE A 33 -8.89 7.10 -6.46
C ILE A 33 -7.53 7.51 -7.05
N GLN A 34 -6.54 7.68 -6.20
CA GLN A 34 -5.16 7.98 -6.59
C GLN A 34 -4.29 6.76 -6.36
N LEU A 35 -3.73 6.21 -7.44
CA LEU A 35 -2.82 5.07 -7.37
C LEU A 35 -1.37 5.56 -7.43
N LEU A 36 -0.55 5.05 -6.52
CA LEU A 36 0.89 5.24 -6.53
C LEU A 36 1.54 3.94 -7.00
N LYS A 37 2.54 4.07 -7.88
CA LYS A 37 3.36 2.96 -8.36
C LYS A 37 4.82 3.22 -8.01
N PHE A 38 5.44 2.26 -7.35
CA PHE A 38 6.88 2.26 -7.14
C PHE A 38 7.54 1.23 -8.04
N GLU A 39 8.70 1.60 -8.59
CA GLU A 39 9.57 0.73 -9.37
C GLU A 39 10.98 0.80 -8.78
N ILE A 40 11.49 -0.35 -8.39
CA ILE A 40 12.87 -0.54 -7.97
C ILE A 40 13.61 -1.10 -9.17
N ARG A 41 14.65 -0.39 -9.60
CA ARG A 41 15.43 -0.71 -10.80
C ARG A 41 16.91 -0.80 -10.45
N ASP A 42 17.62 -1.69 -11.14
CA ASP A 42 19.07 -1.75 -11.09
C ASP A 42 19.64 -0.74 -12.09
N TYR A 43 20.29 0.30 -11.57
CA TYR A 43 21.07 1.23 -12.39
C TYR A 43 22.53 0.86 -12.24
N SER A 44 23.09 0.16 -13.24
CA SER A 44 24.54 -0.01 -13.31
C SER A 44 25.19 1.38 -13.40
N VAL A 45 26.23 1.58 -12.58
CA VAL A 45 26.98 2.84 -12.51
C VAL A 45 27.51 3.19 -13.90
N GLY A 46 27.04 4.30 -14.47
CA GLY A 46 27.50 4.81 -15.78
C GLY A 46 26.50 4.71 -16.93
N SER A 47 25.31 4.12 -16.74
CA SER A 47 24.29 4.13 -17.82
C SER A 47 23.53 5.45 -17.86
N SER A 48 23.82 6.29 -18.85
CA SER A 48 23.01 7.47 -19.22
C SER A 48 21.66 7.10 -19.87
N VAL A 49 21.25 5.83 -19.78
CA VAL A 49 20.18 5.26 -20.58
C VAL A 49 18.85 5.41 -19.84
N LYS A 50 17.95 6.16 -20.47
CA LYS A 50 16.55 6.34 -20.09
C LYS A 50 15.89 4.98 -19.77
N ASN A 51 15.40 4.82 -18.54
CA ASN A 51 14.43 3.83 -18.05
C ASN A 51 14.11 2.66 -19.01
N THR A 52 15.07 1.78 -19.28
CA THR A 52 14.84 0.59 -20.11
C THR A 52 14.07 -0.47 -19.33
N VAL A 53 13.15 -1.18 -19.99
CA VAL A 53 12.27 -2.20 -19.39
C VAL A 53 13.05 -3.35 -18.74
N SER A 54 14.29 -3.59 -19.17
CA SER A 54 15.14 -4.73 -18.77
C SER A 54 15.64 -4.72 -17.33
N ASN A 55 15.62 -3.58 -16.63
CA ASN A 55 16.32 -3.44 -15.34
C ASN A 55 15.38 -3.41 -14.13
N LEU A 56 14.13 -3.86 -14.28
CA LEU A 56 13.15 -3.87 -13.19
C LEU A 56 13.46 -5.00 -12.18
N ILE A 57 13.82 -4.62 -10.95
CA ILE A 57 14.00 -5.55 -9.84
C ILE A 57 12.63 -5.91 -9.25
N GLY A 58 11.78 -4.91 -9.04
CA GLY A 58 10.44 -5.11 -8.49
C GLY A 58 9.58 -3.87 -8.57
N THR A 59 8.27 -4.06 -8.55
CA THR A 59 7.27 -3.00 -8.58
C THR A 59 6.12 -3.32 -7.64
N CYS A 60 5.50 -2.28 -7.11
CA CYS A 60 4.23 -2.38 -6.40
C CYS A 60 3.33 -1.21 -6.78
N VAL A 61 2.01 -1.45 -6.69
CA VAL A 61 0.97 -0.44 -6.88
C VAL A 61 0.05 -0.47 -5.67
N PHE A 62 -0.28 0.68 -5.13
CA PHE A 62 -1.17 0.82 -3.98
C PHE A 62 -2.01 2.10 -4.09
N ASN A 63 -3.15 2.12 -3.39
CA ASN A 63 -4.02 3.28 -3.32
C ASN A 63 -3.50 4.26 -2.25
N LEU A 64 -3.34 5.53 -2.60
CA LEU A 64 -2.93 6.59 -1.67
C LEU A 64 -3.91 6.74 -0.50
N GLY A 65 -5.20 6.52 -0.74
CA GLY A 65 -6.23 6.50 0.30
C GLY A 65 -6.00 5.41 1.36
N GLU A 66 -5.47 4.23 0.98
CA GLU A 66 -5.12 3.18 1.94
C GLU A 66 -3.95 3.60 2.84
N LEU A 67 -2.93 4.23 2.25
CA LEU A 67 -1.75 4.73 2.99
C LEU A 67 -2.13 5.84 3.98
N ILE A 68 -3.05 6.73 3.60
CA ILE A 68 -3.56 7.79 4.48
C ILE A 68 -4.53 7.22 5.53
N GLY A 69 -5.30 6.18 5.19
CA GLY A 69 -6.28 5.55 6.07
C GLY A 69 -5.66 4.68 7.18
N THR A 70 -4.44 4.17 6.99
CA THR A 70 -3.70 3.48 8.05
C THR A 70 -3.26 4.49 9.12
N PHE A 71 -3.98 4.53 10.25
CA PHE A 71 -3.77 5.34 11.46
C PHE A 71 -2.40 5.13 12.14
N GLY A 72 -1.32 5.35 11.39
CA GLY A 72 0.03 4.92 11.74
C GLY A 72 1.03 4.98 10.59
N VAL A 73 0.73 5.76 9.54
CA VAL A 73 1.70 6.36 8.59
C VAL A 73 2.46 5.35 7.73
N LYS A 74 2.32 4.03 7.93
CA LYS A 74 3.12 3.00 7.25
C LYS A 74 2.25 1.97 6.55
N LEU A 75 2.48 1.80 5.25
CA LEU A 75 1.91 0.73 4.44
C LEU A 75 3.01 -0.24 4.03
N GLN A 76 2.80 -1.53 4.28
CA GLN A 76 3.67 -2.60 3.80
C GLN A 76 3.04 -3.25 2.57
N VAL A 77 3.74 -3.21 1.43
CA VAL A 77 3.24 -3.70 0.14
C VAL A 77 4.25 -4.70 -0.44
N ALA A 78 3.78 -5.80 -1.01
CA ALA A 78 4.64 -6.78 -1.65
C ALA A 78 5.22 -6.21 -2.96
N LEU A 79 6.53 -6.33 -3.14
CA LEU A 79 7.20 -6.07 -4.41
C LEU A 79 7.10 -7.30 -5.29
N ASN A 80 6.72 -7.11 -6.56
CA ASN A 80 6.62 -8.18 -7.55
C ASN A 80 7.37 -7.83 -8.84
N THR A 81 7.77 -8.82 -9.64
CA THR A 81 8.41 -8.59 -10.95
C THR A 81 7.44 -8.16 -12.05
N LYS A 82 6.13 -8.27 -11.82
CA LYS A 82 5.06 -7.76 -12.69
C LYS A 82 4.16 -6.84 -11.90
N THR A 83 3.62 -5.80 -12.55
CA THR A 83 2.61 -4.93 -11.94
C THR A 83 1.35 -5.73 -11.61
N SER A 84 1.20 -6.11 -10.36
CA SER A 84 -0.05 -6.58 -9.79
C SER A 84 -0.71 -5.43 -9.04
N ILE A 85 -1.91 -5.05 -9.47
CA ILE A 85 -2.74 -4.11 -8.72
C ILE A 85 -3.26 -4.88 -7.50
N VAL A 86 -2.74 -4.57 -6.32
CA VAL A 86 -3.29 -5.08 -5.06
C VAL A 86 -4.43 -4.14 -4.68
N ALA A 87 -5.60 -4.33 -5.31
CA ALA A 87 -6.83 -3.74 -4.81
C ALA A 87 -7.33 -4.63 -3.67
N LYS A 88 -7.36 -4.12 -2.43
CA LYS A 88 -8.09 -4.77 -1.34
C LYS A 88 -9.59 -4.52 -1.53
N SER A 89 -10.20 -5.13 -2.54
CA SER A 89 -11.66 -5.25 -2.60
C SER A 89 -12.07 -6.53 -1.87
N ASN A 90 -12.80 -6.37 -0.76
CA ASN A 90 -13.63 -7.41 -0.12
C ASN A 90 -12.90 -8.59 0.55
N GLY A 91 -11.84 -8.34 1.32
CA GLY A 91 -11.35 -9.33 2.31
C GLY A 91 -10.76 -10.64 1.77
N GLN A 92 -10.65 -10.81 0.45
CA GLN A 92 -10.00 -11.97 -0.15
C GLN A 92 -8.52 -11.70 -0.42
N LEU A 93 -7.66 -12.46 0.26
CA LEU A 93 -6.24 -12.57 -0.05
C LEU A 93 -6.09 -13.17 -1.45
N ARG A 94 -5.86 -12.32 -2.47
CA ARG A 94 -5.42 -12.82 -3.77
C ARG A 94 -3.99 -13.34 -3.62
N VAL A 95 -3.84 -14.65 -3.79
CA VAL A 95 -2.56 -15.35 -3.83
C VAL A 95 -1.71 -14.74 -4.94
N VAL A 96 -0.61 -14.07 -4.55
CA VAL A 96 0.46 -13.70 -5.48
C VAL A 96 1.03 -15.01 -6.03
N PRO A 97 1.13 -15.21 -7.36
CA PRO A 97 1.81 -16.38 -7.90
C PRO A 97 3.23 -16.43 -7.33
N GLN A 98 3.56 -17.52 -6.62
CA GLN A 98 4.77 -17.66 -5.79
C GLN A 98 6.10 -17.42 -6.54
N GLY A 99 6.10 -17.31 -7.88
CA GLY A 99 7.27 -17.00 -8.69
C GLY A 99 7.56 -15.51 -8.97
N LEU A 100 6.78 -14.56 -8.43
CA LEU A 100 6.93 -13.13 -8.75
C LEU A 100 7.38 -12.25 -7.57
N TYR A 101 7.38 -12.77 -6.34
CA TYR A 101 7.66 -12.01 -5.12
C TYR A 101 9.14 -11.61 -4.98
N ARG A 102 9.39 -10.36 -4.60
CA ARG A 102 10.73 -9.74 -4.49
C ARG A 102 10.99 -9.06 -3.14
N GLY A 103 10.16 -9.32 -2.13
CA GLY A 103 10.28 -8.71 -0.82
C GLY A 103 9.15 -7.72 -0.51
N TRP A 104 9.38 -6.91 0.53
CA TRP A 104 8.43 -5.91 0.99
C TRP A 104 8.95 -4.49 0.74
N ALA A 105 8.08 -3.63 0.21
CA ALA A 105 8.25 -2.19 0.29
C ALA A 105 7.51 -1.68 1.53
N ILE A 106 8.20 -0.90 2.37
CA ILE A 106 7.60 -0.20 3.50
C ILE A 106 7.51 1.27 3.14
N VAL A 107 6.29 1.75 2.92
CA VAL A 107 6.00 3.13 2.53
C VAL A 107 5.56 3.89 3.75
N SER A 108 6.19 5.04 4.03
CA SER A 108 5.79 5.92 5.14
C SER A 108 5.29 7.26 4.62
N ALA A 109 4.12 7.72 5.07
CA ALA A 109 3.54 9.02 4.68
C ALA A 109 3.11 9.86 5.89
N ARG A 110 3.57 11.10 5.94
CA ARG A 110 3.14 12.07 6.95
C ARG A 110 1.99 12.88 6.38
N LEU A 111 0.88 12.96 7.09
CA LEU A 111 -0.20 13.90 6.78
C LEU A 111 -0.14 15.01 7.83
N PRO A 112 0.30 16.23 7.47
CA PRO A 112 0.57 17.30 8.44
C PRO A 112 -0.69 17.78 9.17
N GLU A 113 -1.89 17.56 8.62
CA GLU A 113 -3.14 18.18 9.09
C GLU A 113 -4.12 17.25 9.82
N LYS A 114 -3.94 15.92 9.81
CA LYS A 114 -4.84 15.03 10.56
C LYS A 114 -4.34 14.87 11.99
N SER A 115 -5.12 15.42 12.93
CA SER A 115 -5.07 15.08 14.35
C SER A 115 -5.26 13.56 14.56
N LEU A 116 -4.87 13.10 15.75
CA LEU A 116 -5.02 11.72 16.24
C LEU A 116 -6.33 11.06 15.78
N PRO A 117 -6.32 9.73 15.52
CA PRO A 117 -7.48 9.02 15.02
C PRO A 117 -8.71 9.21 15.92
N VAL A 118 -9.88 9.37 15.30
CA VAL A 118 -11.15 9.24 16.02
C VAL A 118 -11.41 7.73 16.15
N ILE A 119 -11.16 7.19 17.33
CA ILE A 119 -11.41 5.79 17.66
C ILE A 119 -12.82 5.70 18.22
N LEU A 120 -13.72 5.04 17.47
CA LEU A 120 -15.10 4.79 17.90
C LEU A 120 -15.24 3.33 18.32
N GLN A 121 -15.75 3.11 19.53
CA GLN A 121 -16.10 1.79 20.03
C GLN A 121 -17.61 1.65 20.09
N PHE A 122 -18.15 0.65 19.37
CA PHE A 122 -19.57 0.33 19.39
C PHE A 122 -19.80 -0.88 20.31
N SER A 123 -20.83 -0.81 21.15
CA SER A 123 -21.23 -1.89 22.05
C SER A 123 -22.73 -2.14 21.93
N GLY A 124 -23.11 -3.34 21.51
CA GLY A 124 -24.49 -3.80 21.46
C GLY A 124 -24.80 -4.65 22.69
N LYS A 125 -25.92 -4.37 23.38
CA LYS A 125 -26.39 -5.16 24.53
C LYS A 125 -27.84 -5.59 24.33
N ASN A 126 -28.25 -6.64 25.02
CA ASN A 126 -29.64 -7.16 25.03
C ASN A 126 -30.18 -7.61 23.67
N LEU A 127 -29.32 -8.10 22.78
CA LEU A 127 -29.74 -8.73 21.53
C LEU A 127 -30.53 -10.01 21.83
N LYS A 128 -31.75 -10.10 21.29
CA LYS A 128 -32.57 -11.30 21.39
C LYS A 128 -32.26 -12.21 20.20
N LYS A 129 -31.90 -13.47 20.49
CA LYS A 129 -31.77 -14.51 19.47
C LYS A 129 -33.12 -14.72 18.80
N LYS A 130 -33.14 -14.76 17.46
CA LYS A 130 -34.38 -15.04 16.71
C LYS A 130 -34.69 -16.54 16.65
N ASN A 131 -33.69 -17.42 16.57
CA ASN A 131 -33.89 -18.86 16.44
C ASN A 131 -33.25 -19.67 17.60
N LYS A 132 -33.92 -20.76 18.01
CA LYS A 132 -33.48 -21.65 19.11
C LYS A 132 -32.46 -22.72 18.70
N PHE A 133 -32.39 -23.08 17.41
CA PHE A 133 -31.40 -24.00 16.85
C PHE A 133 -30.80 -23.39 15.58
N PHE A 134 -29.46 -23.43 15.47
CA PHE A 134 -28.66 -22.78 14.41
C PHE A 134 -28.99 -21.28 14.25
N ASP A 135 -28.47 -20.48 15.19
CA ASP A 135 -28.64 -19.02 15.15
C ASP A 135 -27.56 -18.38 14.28
N GLU A 136 -27.88 -18.14 13.01
CA GLU A 136 -27.04 -17.41 12.04
C GLU A 136 -27.21 -15.88 12.16
N THR A 137 -27.61 -15.37 13.33
CA THR A 137 -27.85 -13.93 13.51
C THR A 137 -26.56 -13.14 13.25
N SER A 138 -26.49 -12.54 12.06
CA SER A 138 -25.42 -11.63 11.65
C SER A 138 -25.69 -10.26 12.25
N VAL A 139 -24.82 -9.83 13.16
CA VAL A 139 -24.90 -8.52 13.82
C VAL A 139 -23.94 -7.56 13.14
N PHE A 140 -24.46 -6.43 12.67
CA PHE A 140 -23.67 -5.38 12.05
C PHE A 140 -24.14 -4.02 12.56
N PHE A 141 -23.20 -3.11 12.79
CA PHE A 141 -23.49 -1.69 12.98
C PHE A 141 -23.46 -1.03 11.60
N VAL A 142 -24.54 -0.36 11.21
CA VAL A 142 -24.58 0.52 10.03
C VAL A 142 -24.38 1.94 10.54
N VAL A 143 -23.35 2.63 10.04
CA VAL A 143 -23.00 4.02 10.38
C VAL A 143 -22.93 4.83 9.09
#